data_AF-G9YLQ0-F1
#
_entry.id   AF-G9YLQ0-F1
#
_cell.length_a   1.000
_cell.length_b   1.000
_cell.length_c   1.000
_cell.angle_alpha   90.00
_cell.angle_beta   90.00
_cell.angle_gamma   90.00
#
_symmetry.space_group_name_H-M   'P 1'
#
loop_
_entity.id
_entity.type
_entity.pdbx_description
1 polymer ?
#
loop_
_entity_poly.entity_id
_entity_poly.type
_entity_poly.pdbx_seq_one_letter_code
_entity_poly.pdbx_strand_id
1 'polypeptide(L)'
;MRGYPIPENGEEKYKEEIKKENKIAHLKKLQNILSTIEVTEDAREADMSILSALEANGYTCQNGVPVPSRGGSPRYTGRIGVVAAKDGIVAAIETDRKSVRAKSLCKLREYPCDIRVVLLRGGEMSETPEGVDAVIPLRLKEVDDSFHTFWDAYPKKVDKRRAYEAFKRLKVTPELLAVILKALSAQKQSEQWQEAGGRFIPHATTWLNGRRWEDIPTAPPRKEPKRYVE
;
A
#
# COMPACT_ATOMS: atom_id res chain seq x y z
N MET A 1 -42.70 -49.71 -5.95
CA MET A 1 -42.74 -48.31 -6.41
C MET A 1 -41.72 -48.16 -7.52
N ARG A 2 -42.15 -47.90 -8.77
CA ARG A 2 -41.23 -47.57 -9.87
C ARG A 2 -40.73 -46.15 -9.64
N GLY A 3 -39.43 -45.98 -9.41
CA GLY A 3 -38.80 -44.66 -9.43
C GLY A 3 -38.91 -44.12 -10.85
N TYR A 4 -39.59 -42.98 -11.01
CA TYR A 4 -39.55 -42.25 -12.27
C TYR A 4 -38.15 -41.67 -12.45
N PRO A 5 -37.50 -41.87 -13.62
CA PRO A 5 -36.22 -41.24 -13.88
C PRO A 5 -36.39 -39.72 -13.85
N ILE A 6 -35.56 -39.05 -13.05
CA ILE A 6 -35.44 -37.59 -13.08
C ILE A 6 -34.85 -37.26 -14.46
N PRO A 7 -35.49 -36.40 -15.28
CA PRO A 7 -34.93 -36.04 -16.59
C PRO A 7 -33.57 -35.36 -16.39
N GLU A 8 -32.55 -35.84 -17.12
CA GLU A 8 -31.14 -35.39 -17.01
C GLU A 8 -30.99 -33.85 -17.07
N ASN A 9 -31.87 -33.15 -17.80
CA ASN A 9 -31.92 -31.69 -17.89
C ASN A 9 -32.23 -30.97 -16.55
N GLY A 10 -32.83 -31.65 -15.57
CA GLY A 10 -33.15 -31.10 -14.26
C GLY A 10 -31.92 -31.01 -13.33
N GLU A 11 -31.01 -31.96 -13.43
CA GLU A 11 -29.79 -31.98 -12.59
C GLU A 11 -28.78 -30.93 -13.04
N GLU A 12 -28.61 -30.72 -14.34
CA GLU A 12 -27.66 -29.75 -14.88
C GLU A 12 -28.10 -28.31 -14.55
N LYS A 13 -29.39 -28.02 -14.74
CA LYS A 13 -29.99 -26.73 -14.35
C LYS A 13 -29.86 -26.46 -12.85
N TYR A 14 -30.08 -27.48 -12.01
CA TYR A 14 -29.91 -27.36 -10.56
C TYR A 14 -28.45 -27.08 -10.16
N LYS A 15 -27.48 -27.74 -10.82
CA LYS A 15 -26.05 -27.49 -10.62
C LYS A 15 -25.66 -26.07 -11.04
N GLU A 16 -26.21 -25.57 -12.14
CA GLU A 16 -25.99 -24.18 -12.59
C GLU A 16 -26.54 -23.15 -11.61
N GLU A 17 -27.75 -23.38 -11.06
CA GLU A 17 -28.37 -22.52 -10.06
C GLU A 17 -27.53 -22.45 -8.78
N ILE A 18 -27.11 -23.61 -8.25
CA ILE A 18 -26.20 -23.67 -7.08
C ILE A 18 -24.90 -22.93 -7.36
N LYS A 19 -24.30 -23.14 -8.54
CA LYS A 19 -23.04 -22.49 -8.91
C LYS A 19 -23.19 -20.97 -8.97
N LYS A 20 -24.33 -20.48 -9.47
CA LYS A 20 -24.65 -19.05 -9.50
C LYS A 20 -24.82 -18.46 -8.10
N GLU A 21 -25.50 -19.16 -7.20
CA GLU A 21 -25.65 -18.74 -5.80
C GLU A 21 -24.29 -18.69 -5.09
N ASN A 22 -23.47 -19.72 -5.26
CA ASN A 22 -22.11 -19.78 -4.73
C ASN A 22 -21.26 -18.63 -5.28
N LYS A 23 -21.32 -18.36 -6.59
CA LYS A 23 -20.63 -17.22 -7.21
C LYS A 23 -21.01 -15.89 -6.51
N ILE A 24 -22.30 -15.64 -6.30
CA ILE A 24 -22.78 -14.42 -5.63
C ILE A 24 -22.27 -14.34 -4.19
N ALA A 25 -22.31 -15.45 -3.45
CA ALA A 25 -21.81 -15.51 -2.08
C ALA A 25 -20.30 -15.23 -2.00
N HIS A 26 -19.51 -15.81 -2.90
CA HIS A 26 -18.07 -15.56 -2.97
C HIS A 26 -17.74 -14.13 -3.39
N LEU A 27 -18.47 -13.55 -4.34
CA LEU A 27 -18.28 -12.16 -4.73
C LEU A 27 -18.47 -11.20 -3.54
N LYS A 28 -19.52 -11.41 -2.74
CA LYS A 28 -19.76 -10.62 -1.51
C LYS A 28 -18.64 -10.81 -0.48
N LYS A 29 -18.16 -12.04 -0.28
CA LYS A 29 -17.02 -12.31 0.63
C LYS A 29 -15.76 -11.59 0.16
N LEU A 30 -15.43 -11.66 -1.14
CA LEU A 30 -14.30 -10.95 -1.72
C LEU A 30 -14.41 -9.44 -1.51
N GLN A 31 -15.58 -8.84 -1.76
CA GLN A 31 -15.82 -7.42 -1.50
C GLN A 31 -15.59 -7.04 -0.03
N ASN A 32 -16.10 -7.85 0.91
CA ASN A 32 -15.91 -7.60 2.33
C ASN A 32 -14.44 -7.71 2.75
N ILE A 33 -13.71 -8.71 2.26
CA ILE A 33 -12.28 -8.86 2.59
C ILE A 33 -11.48 -7.69 1.98
N LEU A 34 -11.64 -7.46 0.68
CA LEU A 34 -10.79 -6.53 -0.08
C LEU A 34 -11.10 -5.05 0.20
N SER A 35 -12.30 -4.71 0.67
CA SER A 35 -12.59 -3.34 1.12
C SER A 35 -11.96 -2.99 2.47
N THR A 36 -11.46 -3.99 3.22
CA THR A 36 -10.86 -3.77 4.55
C THR A 36 -9.34 -3.62 4.53
N ILE A 37 -8.68 -4.01 3.44
CA ILE A 37 -7.22 -3.97 3.36
C ILE A 37 -6.70 -2.57 3.02
N GLU A 38 -5.50 -2.29 3.51
CA GLU A 38 -4.68 -1.15 3.08
C GLU A 38 -3.53 -1.67 2.22
N VAL A 39 -3.22 -0.97 1.13
CA VAL A 39 -2.18 -1.36 0.18
C VAL A 39 -1.24 -0.21 -0.17
N THR A 40 -0.05 -0.51 -0.65
CA THR A 40 0.91 0.53 -1.09
C THR A 40 0.65 0.97 -2.53
N GLU A 41 1.30 2.07 -2.94
CA GLU A 41 1.35 2.52 -4.34
C GLU A 41 2.23 1.62 -5.23
N ASP A 42 2.93 0.63 -4.67
CA ASP A 42 3.61 -0.39 -5.46
C ASP A 42 2.63 -1.53 -5.81
N ALA A 43 2.56 -1.89 -7.09
CA ALA A 43 1.61 -2.90 -7.55
C ALA A 43 1.91 -4.30 -7.03
N ARG A 44 3.19 -4.66 -6.88
CA ARG A 44 3.58 -6.00 -6.42
C ARG A 44 3.30 -6.17 -4.94
N GLU A 45 3.66 -5.17 -4.14
CA GLU A 45 3.36 -5.17 -2.70
C GLU A 45 1.85 -5.17 -2.43
N ALA A 46 1.07 -4.43 -3.22
CA ALA A 46 -0.38 -4.49 -3.16
C ALA A 46 -0.90 -5.90 -3.46
N ASP A 47 -0.45 -6.54 -4.55
CA ASP A 47 -0.83 -7.92 -4.88
C ASP A 47 -0.48 -8.90 -3.76
N MET A 48 0.69 -8.76 -3.12
CA MET A 48 1.07 -9.59 -1.98
C MET A 48 0.15 -9.39 -0.76
N SER A 49 -0.28 -8.15 -0.50
CA SER A 49 -1.21 -7.84 0.58
C SER A 49 -2.60 -8.44 0.31
N ILE A 50 -3.04 -8.41 -0.95
CA ILE A 50 -4.30 -9.04 -1.41
C ILE A 50 -4.23 -10.56 -1.23
N LEU A 51 -3.16 -11.21 -1.69
CA LEU A 51 -2.94 -12.65 -1.52
C LEU A 51 -3.04 -13.04 -0.05
N SER A 52 -2.28 -12.37 0.81
CA SER A 52 -2.23 -12.65 2.24
C SER A 52 -3.62 -12.51 2.89
N ALA A 53 -4.38 -11.48 2.55
CA ALA A 53 -5.73 -11.28 3.09
C ALA A 53 -6.72 -12.37 2.64
N LEU A 54 -6.63 -12.81 1.38
CA LEU A 54 -7.48 -13.88 0.86
C LEU A 54 -7.11 -15.25 1.45
N GLU A 55 -5.82 -15.55 1.58
CA GLU A 55 -5.32 -16.78 2.21
C GLU A 55 -5.72 -16.87 3.68
N ALA A 56 -5.64 -15.76 4.42
CA ALA A 56 -6.13 -15.68 5.81
C ALA A 56 -7.64 -15.98 5.94
N ASN A 57 -8.39 -15.83 4.84
CA ASN A 57 -9.81 -16.15 4.74
C ASN A 57 -10.07 -17.51 4.04
N GLY A 58 -9.05 -18.35 3.92
CA GLY A 58 -9.12 -19.72 3.43
C GLY A 58 -9.30 -19.85 1.92
N TYR A 59 -8.87 -18.86 1.14
CA TYR A 59 -8.69 -19.02 -0.30
C TYR A 59 -7.32 -19.62 -0.60
N THR A 60 -7.25 -20.50 -1.61
CA THR A 60 -5.99 -20.89 -2.23
C THR A 60 -5.64 -19.85 -3.29
N CYS A 61 -4.46 -19.24 -3.20
CA CYS A 61 -4.11 -18.14 -4.08
C CYS A 61 -2.85 -18.40 -4.93
N GLN A 62 -2.77 -17.74 -6.08
CA GLN A 62 -1.61 -17.73 -6.97
C GLN A 62 -1.38 -16.32 -7.53
N ASN A 63 -0.13 -15.92 -7.69
CA ASN A 63 0.25 -14.66 -8.34
C ASN A 63 0.78 -14.89 -9.76
N GLY A 64 0.49 -13.97 -10.68
CA GLY A 64 1.09 -13.98 -12.00
C GLY A 64 0.73 -15.23 -12.81
N VAL A 65 -0.55 -15.62 -12.82
CA VAL A 65 -1.00 -16.84 -13.53
C VAL A 65 -1.13 -16.55 -15.03
N PRO A 66 -0.51 -17.34 -15.93
CA PRO A 66 -0.61 -17.11 -17.36
C PRO A 66 -2.05 -17.14 -17.88
N VAL A 67 -2.38 -16.19 -18.77
CA VAL A 67 -3.63 -16.17 -19.52
C VAL A 67 -3.48 -17.07 -20.77
N PRO A 68 -4.44 -17.97 -21.05
CA PRO A 68 -4.31 -18.96 -22.14
C PRO A 68 -4.12 -18.37 -23.55
N SER A 69 -4.75 -17.22 -23.84
CA SER A 69 -4.63 -16.53 -25.12
C SER A 69 -4.77 -15.03 -24.95
N ARG A 70 -4.09 -14.24 -25.77
CA ARG A 70 -4.28 -12.79 -25.85
C ARG A 70 -4.28 -12.32 -27.29
N GLY A 71 -5.19 -12.84 -28.11
CA GLY A 71 -5.24 -12.48 -29.52
C GLY A 71 -3.91 -12.73 -30.27
N GLY A 72 -3.80 -12.20 -31.49
CA GLY A 72 -2.86 -12.67 -32.54
C GLY A 72 -1.34 -12.49 -32.35
N SER A 73 -0.81 -12.29 -31.13
CA SER A 73 0.64 -12.20 -30.91
C SER A 73 1.19 -13.36 -30.05
N PRO A 74 2.06 -14.24 -30.59
CA PRO A 74 2.61 -15.38 -29.86
C PRO A 74 3.71 -15.02 -28.85
N ARG A 75 4.07 -13.73 -28.70
CA ARG A 75 5.26 -13.30 -27.93
C ARG A 75 4.98 -12.84 -26.50
N TYR A 76 3.73 -12.72 -26.07
CA TYR A 76 3.43 -12.28 -24.70
C TYR A 76 2.06 -12.75 -24.21
N THR A 77 2.02 -13.88 -23.50
CA THR A 77 0.84 -14.27 -22.71
C THR A 77 0.76 -13.33 -21.50
N GLY A 78 -0.32 -12.55 -21.41
CA GLY A 78 -0.59 -11.76 -20.21
C GLY A 78 -0.64 -12.66 -18.97
N ARG A 79 -0.47 -12.09 -17.78
CA ARG A 79 -0.59 -12.83 -16.52
C ARG A 79 -1.64 -12.14 -15.65
N ILE A 80 -2.53 -12.93 -15.06
CA ILE A 80 -3.45 -12.46 -14.02
C ILE A 80 -2.64 -12.13 -12.78
N GLY A 81 -2.86 -10.94 -12.23
CA GLY A 81 -2.22 -10.47 -11.00
C GLY A 81 -2.43 -11.46 -9.86
N VAL A 82 -3.67 -11.67 -9.46
CA VAL A 82 -4.06 -12.62 -8.40
C VAL A 82 -5.17 -13.55 -8.88
N VAL A 83 -5.00 -14.85 -8.66
CA VAL A 83 -6.06 -15.85 -8.80
C VAL A 83 -6.34 -16.42 -7.42
N ALA A 84 -7.61 -16.46 -7.03
CA ALA A 84 -8.04 -17.00 -5.75
C ALA A 84 -9.14 -18.05 -5.95
N ALA A 85 -9.01 -19.21 -5.33
CA ALA A 85 -9.94 -20.33 -5.46
C ALA A 85 -10.43 -20.78 -4.09
N LYS A 86 -11.74 -21.00 -3.95
CA LYS A 86 -12.36 -21.56 -2.75
C LYS A 86 -13.71 -22.18 -3.10
N ASP A 87 -14.03 -23.34 -2.51
CA ASP A 87 -15.33 -24.03 -2.69
C ASP A 87 -15.72 -24.26 -4.17
N GLY A 88 -14.72 -24.52 -5.03
CA GLY A 88 -14.91 -24.72 -6.46
C GLY A 88 -15.15 -23.44 -7.28
N ILE A 89 -15.11 -22.27 -6.65
CA ILE A 89 -15.20 -20.96 -7.31
C ILE A 89 -13.81 -20.37 -7.51
N VAL A 90 -13.51 -19.95 -8.75
CA VAL A 90 -12.26 -19.30 -9.12
C VAL A 90 -12.50 -17.82 -9.42
N ALA A 91 -11.78 -16.95 -8.73
CA ALA A 91 -11.76 -15.51 -8.96
C ALA A 91 -10.43 -15.07 -9.58
N ALA A 92 -10.48 -14.30 -10.66
CA ALA A 92 -9.34 -13.62 -11.26
C ALA A 92 -9.41 -12.13 -10.91
N ILE A 93 -8.29 -11.58 -10.44
CA ILE A 93 -8.21 -10.26 -9.85
C ILE A 93 -7.03 -9.50 -10.48
N GLU A 94 -7.31 -8.29 -10.95
CA GLU A 94 -6.30 -7.35 -11.46
C GLU A 94 -6.25 -6.08 -10.61
N THR A 95 -5.04 -5.57 -10.39
CA THR A 95 -4.82 -4.39 -9.55
C THR A 95 -4.32 -3.22 -10.39
N ASP A 96 -5.21 -2.28 -10.68
CA ASP A 96 -4.92 -1.07 -11.46
C ASP A 96 -4.71 0.16 -10.56
N ARG A 97 -4.15 1.23 -11.14
CA ARG A 97 -3.94 2.50 -10.45
C ARG A 97 -4.99 3.49 -10.93
N LYS A 98 -5.78 4.05 -10.00
CA LYS A 98 -6.83 5.07 -10.20
C LYS A 98 -8.02 4.68 -11.09
N SER A 99 -7.80 4.00 -12.21
CA SER A 99 -8.84 3.63 -13.16
C SER A 99 -8.57 2.28 -13.82
N VAL A 100 -9.64 1.64 -14.31
CA VAL A 100 -9.59 0.33 -14.95
C VAL A 100 -8.85 0.42 -16.29
N ARG A 101 -7.84 -0.44 -16.50
CA ARG A 101 -7.02 -0.46 -17.72
C ARG A 101 -7.57 -1.44 -18.74
N ALA A 102 -7.56 -1.04 -20.02
CA ALA A 102 -7.95 -1.91 -21.13
C ALA A 102 -7.17 -3.25 -21.15
N LYS A 103 -5.89 -3.25 -20.76
CA LYS A 103 -5.08 -4.47 -20.68
C LYS A 103 -5.58 -5.43 -19.61
N SER A 104 -6.06 -4.93 -18.48
CA SER A 104 -6.59 -5.72 -17.37
C SER A 104 -7.93 -6.36 -17.77
N LEU A 105 -8.80 -5.60 -18.45
CA LEU A 105 -10.03 -6.13 -19.04
C LEU A 105 -9.79 -7.28 -20.03
N CYS A 106 -8.84 -7.12 -20.96
CA CYS A 106 -8.50 -8.19 -21.90
C CYS A 106 -8.07 -9.47 -21.16
N LYS A 107 -7.22 -9.35 -20.14
CA LYS A 107 -6.73 -10.52 -19.39
C LYS A 107 -7.86 -11.22 -18.64
N LEU A 108 -8.68 -10.46 -17.92
CA LEU A 108 -9.80 -11.00 -17.13
C LEU A 108 -10.85 -11.69 -18.00
N ARG A 109 -11.19 -11.13 -19.17
CA ARG A 109 -12.18 -11.71 -20.08
C ARG A 109 -11.72 -13.03 -20.69
N GLU A 110 -10.42 -13.15 -21.00
CA GLU A 110 -9.82 -14.35 -21.58
C GLU A 110 -9.48 -15.45 -20.55
N TYR A 111 -9.36 -15.08 -19.27
CA TYR A 111 -8.99 -16.05 -18.25
C TYR A 111 -10.20 -16.90 -17.81
N PRO A 112 -10.08 -18.24 -17.78
CA PRO A 112 -11.17 -19.13 -17.35
C PRO A 112 -11.38 -19.01 -15.83
N CYS A 113 -12.41 -18.28 -15.44
CA CYS A 113 -12.79 -18.06 -14.05
C CYS A 113 -14.29 -17.78 -13.92
N ASP A 114 -14.79 -17.92 -12.69
CA ASP A 114 -16.19 -17.66 -12.35
C ASP A 114 -16.42 -16.19 -11.98
N ILE A 115 -15.43 -15.56 -11.35
CA ILE A 115 -15.48 -14.17 -10.85
C ILE A 115 -14.32 -13.35 -11.41
N ARG A 116 -14.59 -12.15 -11.90
CA ARG A 116 -13.61 -11.18 -12.42
C ARG A 116 -13.68 -9.89 -11.62
N VAL A 117 -12.58 -9.50 -10.97
CA VAL A 117 -12.52 -8.29 -10.14
C VAL A 117 -11.38 -7.39 -10.62
N VAL A 118 -11.65 -6.08 -10.66
CA VAL A 118 -10.60 -5.06 -10.77
C VAL A 118 -10.50 -4.30 -9.46
N LEU A 119 -9.31 -4.26 -8.88
CA LEU A 119 -8.99 -3.48 -7.69
C LEU A 119 -8.32 -2.16 -8.11
N LEU A 120 -8.75 -1.05 -7.53
CA LEU A 120 -8.21 0.29 -7.84
C LEU A 120 -7.41 0.84 -6.67
N ARG A 121 -6.09 0.92 -6.83
CA ARG A 121 -5.19 1.58 -5.88
C ARG A 121 -5.30 3.09 -6.05
N GLY A 122 -5.73 3.78 -4.99
CA GLY A 122 -5.93 5.23 -4.98
C GLY A 122 -6.97 5.73 -5.99
N GLY A 123 -7.89 4.85 -6.42
CA GLY A 123 -9.01 5.18 -7.28
C GLY A 123 -10.31 5.25 -6.50
N GLU A 124 -11.31 5.83 -7.14
CA GLU A 124 -12.68 5.89 -6.62
C GLU A 124 -13.52 4.74 -7.18
N MET A 125 -14.69 4.51 -6.58
CA MET A 125 -15.67 3.60 -7.14
C MET A 125 -16.05 4.06 -8.55
N SER A 126 -16.09 3.13 -9.50
CA SER A 126 -16.42 3.39 -10.91
C SER A 126 -17.47 2.39 -11.39
N GLU A 127 -18.11 2.70 -12.51
CA GLU A 127 -19.00 1.76 -13.19
C GLU A 127 -18.26 0.45 -13.50
N THR A 128 -18.95 -0.68 -13.34
CA THR A 128 -18.36 -1.99 -13.60
C THR A 128 -18.40 -2.27 -15.10
N PRO A 129 -17.25 -2.41 -15.79
CA PRO A 129 -17.22 -2.67 -17.22
C PRO A 129 -17.84 -4.03 -17.56
N GLU A 130 -18.34 -4.18 -18.78
CA GLU A 130 -18.88 -5.44 -19.28
C GLU A 130 -17.88 -6.60 -19.10
N GLY A 131 -18.35 -7.74 -18.63
CA GLY A 131 -17.50 -8.91 -18.37
C GLY A 131 -16.58 -8.77 -17.15
N VAL A 132 -16.84 -7.81 -16.26
CA VAL A 132 -16.25 -7.72 -14.91
C VAL A 132 -17.38 -7.84 -13.90
N ASP A 133 -17.16 -8.54 -12.78
CA ASP A 133 -18.17 -8.75 -11.74
C ASP A 133 -18.12 -7.66 -10.65
N ALA A 134 -16.95 -7.07 -10.39
CA ALA A 134 -16.81 -5.93 -9.50
C ALA A 134 -15.57 -5.07 -9.79
N VAL A 135 -15.70 -3.77 -9.55
CA VAL A 135 -14.59 -2.83 -9.39
C VAL A 135 -14.57 -2.39 -7.93
N ILE A 136 -13.44 -2.55 -7.25
CA ILE A 136 -13.34 -2.26 -5.80
C ILE A 136 -12.18 -1.29 -5.56
N PRO A 137 -12.43 -0.08 -5.01
CA PRO A 137 -11.36 0.80 -4.59
C PRO A 137 -10.66 0.22 -3.35
N LEU A 138 -9.33 0.24 -3.37
CA LEU A 138 -8.50 -0.13 -2.22
C LEU A 138 -8.03 1.11 -1.48
N ARG A 139 -8.03 1.05 -0.15
CA ARG A 139 -7.43 2.09 0.67
C ARG A 139 -5.92 2.08 0.47
N LEU A 140 -5.35 3.22 0.11
CA LEU A 140 -3.91 3.38 0.13
C LEU A 140 -3.46 3.54 1.58
N LYS A 141 -2.43 2.78 1.94
CA LYS A 141 -1.69 3.02 3.16
C LYS A 141 -1.08 4.42 3.07
N GLU A 142 -1.29 5.24 4.09
CA GLU A 142 -0.63 6.54 4.17
C GLU A 142 0.88 6.33 4.06
N VAL A 143 1.50 7.00 3.09
CA VAL A 143 2.95 7.03 2.98
C VAL A 143 3.43 7.91 4.12
N ASP A 144 4.09 7.30 5.10
CA ASP A 144 4.74 8.04 6.18
C ASP A 144 5.85 8.93 5.60
N ASP A 145 5.50 10.20 5.37
CA ASP A 145 6.42 11.22 4.86
C ASP A 145 7.22 11.92 5.97
N SER A 146 7.15 11.39 7.20
CA SER A 146 7.83 11.97 8.36
C SER A 146 9.33 12.11 8.15
N PHE A 147 9.96 11.14 7.46
CA PHE A 147 11.37 11.25 7.16
C PHE A 147 11.68 12.36 6.15
N HIS A 148 10.87 12.54 5.10
CA HIS A 148 11.10 13.64 4.15
C HIS A 148 10.88 14.99 4.83
N THR A 149 9.83 15.11 5.65
CA THR A 149 9.57 16.29 6.46
C THR A 149 10.75 16.63 7.37
N PHE A 150 11.26 15.65 8.12
CA PHE A 150 12.48 15.81 8.92
C PHE A 150 13.69 16.18 8.05
N TRP A 151 13.90 15.43 6.97
CA TRP A 151 15.05 15.59 6.09
C TRP A 151 15.09 16.99 5.54
N ASP A 152 13.97 17.53 5.04
CA ASP A 152 13.83 18.85 4.44
C ASP A 152 14.05 19.98 5.46
N ALA A 153 13.58 19.80 6.70
CA ALA A 153 13.84 20.74 7.78
C ALA A 153 15.33 20.79 8.22
N TYR A 154 16.05 19.66 8.09
CA TYR A 154 17.42 19.53 8.58
C TYR A 154 18.42 20.32 7.71
N PRO A 155 19.21 21.26 8.27
CA PRO A 155 20.02 22.18 7.47
C PRO A 155 21.19 21.50 6.73
N LYS A 156 21.78 20.45 7.31
CA LYS A 156 22.95 19.76 6.74
C LYS A 156 22.57 18.45 6.04
N LYS A 157 22.52 18.47 4.70
CA LYS A 157 22.06 17.36 3.85
C LYS A 157 23.19 16.36 3.53
N VAL A 158 23.65 15.61 4.52
CA VAL A 158 24.73 14.61 4.35
C VAL A 158 24.23 13.21 4.69
N ASP A 159 24.55 12.25 3.82
CA ASP A 159 24.28 10.81 4.01
C ASP A 159 22.80 10.48 4.32
N LYS A 160 21.91 10.84 3.37
CA LYS A 160 20.45 10.65 3.49
C LYS A 160 20.08 9.20 3.83
N ARG A 161 20.81 8.21 3.29
CA ARG A 161 20.56 6.79 3.54
C ARG A 161 20.78 6.43 5.01
N ARG A 162 21.94 6.77 5.60
CA ARG A 162 22.18 6.47 7.02
C ARG A 162 21.25 7.25 7.94
N ALA A 163 20.88 8.47 7.56
CA ALA A 163 19.89 9.25 8.30
C ALA A 163 18.51 8.55 8.28
N TYR A 164 18.09 8.02 7.12
CA TYR A 164 16.84 7.27 6.99
C TYR A 164 16.85 5.98 7.83
N GLU A 165 17.94 5.21 7.79
CA GLU A 165 18.10 4.00 8.61
C GLU A 165 18.04 4.33 10.11
N ALA A 166 18.69 5.42 10.55
CA ALA A 166 18.59 5.91 11.92
C ALA A 166 17.15 6.33 12.28
N PHE A 167 16.48 7.08 11.41
CA PHE A 167 15.11 7.54 11.59
C PHE A 167 14.12 6.38 11.71
N LYS A 168 14.22 5.37 10.84
CA LYS A 168 13.37 4.17 10.90
C LYS A 168 13.47 3.42 12.21
N ARG A 169 14.67 3.33 12.80
CA ARG A 169 14.88 2.63 14.08
C ARG A 169 14.16 3.30 15.25
N LEU A 170 13.93 4.62 15.16
CA LEU A 170 13.22 5.38 16.19
C LEU A 170 11.72 5.18 16.17
N LYS A 171 11.15 4.55 15.12
CA LYS A 171 9.69 4.40 14.93
C LYS A 171 8.95 5.71 15.18
N VAL A 172 9.40 6.76 14.49
CA VAL A 172 8.91 8.13 14.70
C VAL A 172 7.41 8.19 14.44
N THR A 173 6.64 8.51 15.49
CA THR A 173 5.20 8.80 15.39
C THR A 173 4.97 10.27 15.02
N PRO A 174 3.76 10.68 14.61
CA PRO A 174 3.45 12.09 14.36
C PRO A 174 3.78 13.01 15.54
N GLU A 175 3.56 12.55 16.78
CA GLU A 175 3.86 13.29 18.01
C GLU A 175 5.38 13.44 18.20
N LEU A 176 6.13 12.35 18.00
CA LEU A 176 7.60 12.41 18.11
C LEU A 176 8.20 13.27 16.99
N LEU A 177 7.63 13.24 15.77
CA LEU A 177 8.04 14.11 14.69
C LEU A 177 7.85 15.59 15.07
N ALA A 178 6.71 15.95 15.67
CA ALA A 178 6.46 17.31 16.13
C ALA A 178 7.50 17.77 17.16
N VAL A 179 7.88 16.90 18.11
CA VAL A 179 8.96 17.18 19.08
C VAL A 179 10.31 17.37 18.39
N ILE A 180 10.66 16.47 17.46
CA ILE A 180 11.90 16.54 16.68
C ILE A 180 11.98 17.85 15.90
N LEU A 181 10.91 18.25 15.19
CA LEU A 181 10.86 19.46 14.39
C LEU A 181 10.92 20.73 15.25
N LYS A 182 10.27 20.73 16.42
CA LYS A 182 10.33 21.85 17.37
C LYS A 182 11.75 22.04 17.90
N ALA A 183 12.40 20.96 18.34
CA ALA A 183 13.77 21.02 18.82
C ALA A 183 14.74 21.48 17.71
N LEU A 184 14.56 20.95 16.49
CA LEU A 184 15.35 21.35 15.34
C LEU A 184 15.20 22.85 15.02
N SER A 185 13.98 23.39 15.10
CA SER A 185 13.71 24.83 14.91
C SER A 185 14.43 25.69 15.96
N ALA A 186 14.42 25.26 17.24
CA ALA A 186 15.12 25.96 18.31
C ALA A 186 16.65 25.87 18.16
N GLN A 187 17.18 24.68 17.87
CA GLN A 187 18.62 24.46 17.72
C GLN A 187 19.20 25.19 16.51
N LYS A 188 18.46 25.32 15.40
CA LYS A 188 18.84 26.17 14.26
C LYS A 188 19.04 27.65 14.62
N GLN A 189 18.42 28.10 15.71
CA GLN A 189 18.55 29.47 16.22
C GLN A 189 19.63 29.60 17.31
N SER A 190 20.25 28.50 17.74
CA SER A 190 21.30 28.53 18.75
C SER A 190 22.59 29.15 18.20
N GLU A 191 23.34 29.85 19.06
CA GLU A 191 24.64 30.43 18.70
C GLU A 191 25.57 29.37 18.11
N GLN A 192 25.63 28.18 18.71
CA GLN A 192 26.46 27.07 18.23
C GLN A 192 26.17 26.67 16.77
N TRP A 193 24.90 26.65 16.36
CA TRP A 193 24.53 26.25 14.99
C TRP A 193 24.59 27.40 14.00
N GLN A 194 24.57 28.65 14.46
CA GLN A 194 24.81 29.82 13.61
C GLN A 194 26.30 30.13 13.45
N GLU A 195 27.12 29.70 14.42
CA GLU A 195 28.56 29.92 14.42
C GLU A 195 29.24 29.29 13.19
N ALA A 196 30.21 30.03 12.64
CA ALA A 196 31.01 29.61 11.49
C ALA A 196 30.17 29.08 10.31
N GLY A 197 28.98 29.67 10.08
CA GLY A 197 28.09 29.27 8.99
C GLY A 197 27.50 27.87 9.15
N GLY A 198 27.30 27.39 10.38
CA GLY A 198 26.76 26.06 10.65
C GLY A 198 27.79 24.93 10.61
N ARG A 199 29.07 25.26 10.78
CA ARG A 199 30.16 24.28 10.84
C ARG A 199 29.93 23.20 11.91
N PHE A 200 29.32 23.58 13.03
CA PHE A 200 29.08 22.71 14.18
C PHE A 200 27.74 21.96 14.14
N ILE A 201 26.98 22.08 13.05
CA ILE A 201 25.76 21.29 12.86
C ILE A 201 26.15 19.82 12.69
N PRO A 202 25.67 18.92 13.58
CA PRO A 202 25.94 17.49 13.45
C PRO A 202 25.33 16.90 12.18
N HIS A 203 25.75 15.71 11.78
CA HIS A 203 25.04 14.98 10.72
C HIS A 203 23.69 14.50 11.26
N ALA A 204 22.67 14.47 10.40
CA ALA A 204 21.33 14.01 10.78
C ALA A 204 21.38 12.63 11.47
N THR A 205 22.18 11.70 10.95
CA THR A 205 22.41 10.37 11.56
C THR A 205 22.90 10.47 13.01
N THR A 206 23.92 11.31 13.28
CA THR A 206 24.48 11.49 14.63
C THR A 206 23.49 12.17 15.56
N TRP A 207 22.76 13.16 15.05
CA TRP A 207 21.74 13.88 15.79
C TRP A 207 20.56 12.98 16.19
N LEU A 208 20.09 12.16 15.24
CA LEU A 208 19.02 11.19 15.46
C LEU A 208 19.43 10.09 16.45
N ASN A 209 20.59 9.47 16.24
CA ASN A 209 21.08 8.40 17.13
C ASN A 209 21.33 8.90 18.56
N GLY A 210 21.76 10.16 18.70
CA GLY A 210 21.97 10.78 20.01
C GLY A 210 20.70 11.31 20.66
N ARG A 211 19.52 11.15 20.05
CA ARG A 211 18.24 11.69 20.52
C ARG A 211 18.29 13.18 20.87
N ARG A 212 19.05 13.96 20.09
CA ARG A 212 19.40 15.35 20.43
C ARG A 212 18.22 16.33 20.44
N TRP A 213 17.02 15.90 20.08
CA TRP A 213 15.80 16.68 20.36
C TRP A 213 15.49 16.79 21.85
N GLU A 214 16.12 15.96 22.70
CA GLU A 214 15.98 15.94 24.17
C GLU A 214 17.00 16.86 24.85
N ASP A 215 18.00 17.36 24.11
CA ASP A 215 19.00 18.29 24.64
C ASP A 215 18.31 19.59 25.08
N ILE A 216 18.48 19.97 26.35
CA ILE A 216 17.96 21.24 26.89
C ILE A 216 18.71 22.39 26.20
N PRO A 217 18.02 23.35 25.55
CA PRO A 217 18.69 24.52 25.01
C PRO A 217 19.32 25.29 26.17
N THR A 218 20.65 25.28 26.26
CA THR A 218 21.37 26.18 27.17
C THR A 218 21.00 27.60 26.77
N ALA A 219 20.37 28.34 27.68
CA ALA A 219 20.02 29.74 27.45
C ALA A 219 21.25 30.52 26.95
N PRO A 220 21.09 31.46 26.00
CA PRO A 220 22.21 32.27 25.55
C PRO A 220 22.83 32.97 26.77
N PRO A 221 24.17 33.05 26.86
CA PRO A 221 24.82 33.76 27.95
C PRO A 221 24.26 35.19 28.01
N ARG A 222 23.81 35.62 29.19
CA ARG A 222 23.32 36.98 29.42
C ARG A 222 24.46 37.93 29.04
N LYS A 223 24.28 38.73 27.99
CA LYS A 223 25.25 39.78 27.63
C LYS A 223 25.31 40.77 28.78
N GLU A 224 26.27 40.61 29.68
CA GLU A 224 26.55 41.63 30.68
C GLU A 224 27.08 42.88 29.95
N PRO A 225 26.52 44.07 30.23
CA PRO A 225 27.03 45.28 29.63
C PRO A 225 28.49 45.46 30.02
N LYS A 226 29.37 45.63 29.02
CA LYS A 226 30.78 45.94 29.25
C LYS A 226 30.86 47.17 30.15
N ARG A 227 31.34 47.01 31.39
CA ARG A 227 31.76 48.15 32.21
C ARG A 227 32.99 48.75 31.54
N TYR A 228 32.80 49.87 30.85
CA TYR A 228 33.91 50.74 30.54
C TYR A 228 34.34 51.36 31.88
N VAL A 229 35.55 51.04 32.32
CA VAL A 229 36.26 51.78 33.36
C VAL A 229 36.90 52.98 32.66
N GLU A 230 36.54 54.18 33.12
CA GLU A 230 37.12 55.47 32.71
C GLU A 230 38.60 55.59 33.07
#